data_AF-A0A0G9JZZ9-F1
#
_entry.id   AF-A0A0G9JZZ9-F1
#
_cell.length_a   1.000
_cell.length_b   1.000
_cell.length_c   1.000
_cell.angle_alpha   90.00
_cell.angle_beta   90.00
_cell.angle_gamma   90.00
#
_symmetry.space_group_name_H-M   'P 1'
#
loop_
_entity.id
_entity.type
_entity.pdbx_description
1 polymer ?
#
loop_
_entity_poly.entity_id
_entity_poly.type
_entity_poly.pdbx_seq_one_letter_code
_entity_poly.pdbx_strand_id
1 'polypeptide(L)'
;MFLREFREGLHLTQNELSLKLDIAQTTIARYESNKIKPTSTIIFKYINELNANPNFLFLGLEPLQLNLDEEYLSQQNNEIIKDLSLSINQNELNLELNKLFISITLDKFSNKEEKSTIQNILHALKLEGHFPYRPFLFLYYVFKYVSENMDELKQIKSYKEYLISLTQRYNQYTYKNDPLFTKKIKSEISDNIELYCNENEIKVLLENPKITIEKLEEKMTSSMIRMHRNKDVNQLFPKK
;
A
#
# COMPACT_ATOMS: atom_id res chain seq x y z
N MET A 1 5.23 8.67 24.70
CA MET A 1 4.23 8.96 23.65
C MET A 1 4.16 10.47 23.48
N PHE A 2 3.77 10.95 22.31
CA PHE A 2 3.76 12.38 21.96
C PHE A 2 2.43 13.07 22.29
N LEU A 3 1.84 12.75 23.46
CA LEU A 3 0.51 13.24 23.84
C LEU A 3 0.51 14.74 24.20
N ARG A 4 1.62 15.20 24.78
CA ARG A 4 1.77 16.61 25.16
C ARG A 4 1.94 17.47 23.93
N GLU A 5 2.82 17.02 23.04
CA GLU A 5 3.12 17.61 21.75
C GLU A 5 1.87 17.65 20.87
N PHE A 6 1.07 16.57 20.89
CA PHE A 6 -0.22 16.54 20.20
C PHE A 6 -1.17 17.62 20.74
N ARG A 7 -1.35 17.71 22.06
CA ARG A 7 -2.21 18.72 22.69
C ARG A 7 -1.74 20.14 22.36
N GLU A 8 -0.44 20.39 22.49
CA GLU A 8 0.17 21.69 22.24
C GLU A 8 0.05 22.08 20.76
N GLY A 9 0.18 21.11 19.85
CA GLY A 9 -0.07 21.26 18.42
C GLY A 9 -1.53 21.60 18.08
N LEU A 10 -2.50 21.19 18.91
CA LEU A 10 -3.90 21.61 18.81
C LEU A 10 -4.21 22.94 19.51
N HIS A 11 -3.21 23.58 20.11
CA HIS A 11 -3.36 24.79 20.93
C HIS A 11 -4.37 24.63 22.07
N LEU A 12 -4.50 23.43 22.62
CA LEU A 12 -5.41 23.14 23.74
C LEU A 12 -4.66 23.21 25.09
N THR A 13 -5.35 23.69 26.11
CA THR A 13 -4.95 23.49 27.51
C THR A 13 -5.28 22.08 27.97
N GLN A 14 -4.63 21.61 29.05
CA GLN A 14 -4.94 20.29 29.63
C GLN A 14 -6.41 20.19 30.10
N ASN A 15 -6.99 21.31 30.52
CA ASN A 15 -8.39 21.36 30.93
C ASN A 15 -9.34 21.24 29.74
N GLU A 16 -9.06 21.91 28.63
CA GLU A 16 -9.87 21.77 27.41
C GLU A 16 -9.77 20.35 26.83
N LEU A 17 -8.57 19.75 26.85
CA LEU A 17 -8.39 18.37 26.43
C LEU A 17 -9.14 17.39 27.37
N SER A 18 -9.15 17.67 28.67
CA SER A 18 -9.90 16.91 29.68
C SER A 18 -11.39 16.89 29.38
N LEU A 19 -11.95 18.06 29.04
CA LEU A 19 -13.36 18.20 28.69
C LEU A 19 -13.69 17.49 27.38
N LYS A 20 -12.84 17.64 26.35
CA LYS A 20 -13.06 16.99 25.04
C LYS A 20 -13.02 15.47 25.11
N LEU A 21 -12.10 14.90 25.89
CA LEU A 21 -11.93 13.45 25.97
C LEU A 21 -12.77 12.80 27.06
N ASP A 22 -13.45 13.57 27.91
CA ASP A 22 -14.09 13.06 29.13
C ASP A 22 -13.10 12.22 29.96
N ILE A 23 -11.97 12.85 30.30
CA ILE A 23 -10.89 12.28 31.13
C ILE A 23 -10.50 13.34 32.14
N ALA A 24 -10.35 13.00 33.41
CA ALA A 24 -9.90 13.95 34.42
C ALA A 24 -8.55 14.61 34.05
N GLN A 25 -8.45 15.94 34.16
CA GLN A 25 -7.23 16.72 33.84
C GLN A 25 -5.97 16.17 34.54
N THR A 26 -6.09 15.74 35.79
CA THR A 26 -4.98 15.13 36.55
C THR A 26 -4.44 13.86 35.89
N THR A 27 -5.31 13.11 35.23
CA THR A 27 -4.96 11.89 34.51
C THR A 27 -4.25 12.23 33.20
N ILE A 28 -4.70 13.25 32.47
CA ILE A 28 -4.00 13.78 31.28
C ILE A 28 -2.58 14.21 31.64
N ALA A 29 -2.40 15.00 32.70
CA ALA A 29 -1.07 15.43 33.13
C ALA A 29 -0.13 14.24 33.47
N ARG A 30 -0.67 13.14 34.00
CA ARG A 30 0.09 11.91 34.26
C ARG A 30 0.47 11.17 32.97
N TYR A 31 -0.38 11.19 31.94
CA TYR A 31 -0.06 10.65 30.63
C TYR A 31 1.02 11.48 29.93
N GLU A 32 0.88 12.81 29.91
CA GLU A 32 1.84 13.72 29.27
C GLU A 32 3.23 13.70 29.93
N SER A 33 3.28 13.46 31.24
CA SER A 33 4.55 13.31 31.98
C SER A 33 5.14 11.88 31.91
N ASN A 34 4.54 10.99 31.12
CA ASN A 34 4.89 9.55 31.03
C ASN A 34 4.90 8.81 32.39
N LYS A 35 4.26 9.36 33.44
CA LYS A 35 4.12 8.70 34.75
C LYS A 35 3.20 7.49 34.69
N ILE A 36 2.21 7.52 33.80
CA ILE A 36 1.27 6.44 33.56
C ILE A 36 1.13 6.25 32.04
N LYS A 37 1.09 5.00 31.57
CA LYS A 37 0.77 4.70 30.18
C LYS A 37 -0.76 4.67 29.99
N PRO A 38 -1.31 5.39 29.00
CA PRO A 38 -2.73 5.29 28.67
C PRO A 38 -3.08 3.88 28.21
N THR A 39 -4.31 3.44 28.49
CA THR A 39 -4.85 2.19 27.95
C THR A 39 -5.27 2.38 26.49
N SER A 40 -5.50 1.27 25.77
CA SER A 40 -6.02 1.31 24.40
C SER A 40 -7.34 2.09 24.30
N THR A 41 -8.23 1.96 25.29
CA THR A 41 -9.49 2.71 25.36
C THR A 41 -9.27 4.22 25.38
N ILE A 42 -8.23 4.69 26.09
CA ILE A 42 -7.86 6.11 26.13
C ILE A 42 -7.30 6.54 24.77
N ILE A 43 -6.44 5.74 24.16
CA ILE A 43 -5.91 6.05 22.82
C ILE A 43 -7.05 6.16 21.79
N PHE A 44 -8.04 5.27 21.85
CA PHE A 44 -9.22 5.37 20.98
C PHE A 44 -10.01 6.66 21.19
N LYS A 45 -10.09 7.21 22.41
CA LYS A 45 -10.71 8.52 22.64
C LYS A 45 -9.95 9.63 21.90
N TYR A 46 -8.60 9.63 21.92
CA TYR A 46 -7.82 10.59 21.14
C TYR A 46 -8.08 10.46 19.63
N ILE A 47 -8.14 9.23 19.12
CA ILE A 47 -8.37 8.97 17.70
C ILE A 47 -9.78 9.42 17.29
N ASN A 48 -10.81 9.05 18.04
CA ASN A 48 -12.20 9.25 17.62
C ASN A 48 -12.71 10.67 17.90
N GLU A 49 -12.33 11.29 19.03
CA GLU A 49 -12.86 12.60 19.44
C GLU A 49 -12.03 13.78 18.91
N LEU A 50 -10.75 13.53 18.61
CA LEU A 50 -9.81 14.57 18.16
C LEU A 50 -9.19 14.25 16.82
N ASN A 51 -9.65 13.21 16.13
CA ASN A 51 -9.07 12.77 14.86
C ASN A 51 -7.55 12.57 14.95
N ALA A 52 -7.03 12.11 16.09
CA ALA A 52 -5.59 12.05 16.31
C ALA A 52 -4.92 11.02 15.39
N ASN A 53 -3.83 11.40 14.73
CA ASN A 53 -3.02 10.47 13.94
C ASN A 53 -2.27 9.50 14.88
N PRO A 54 -2.52 8.18 14.80
CA PRO A 54 -1.80 7.20 15.62
C PRO A 54 -0.28 7.29 15.43
N ASN A 55 0.19 7.52 14.20
CA ASN A 55 1.62 7.65 13.92
C ASN A 55 2.22 8.86 14.64
N PHE A 56 1.48 9.96 14.77
CA PHE A 56 1.92 11.08 15.58
C PHE A 56 1.96 10.71 17.07
N LEU A 57 0.87 10.17 17.63
CA LEU A 57 0.79 9.85 19.07
C LEU A 57 1.89 8.89 19.55
N PHE A 58 2.26 7.92 18.71
CA PHE A 58 3.28 6.91 19.05
C PHE A 58 4.70 7.33 18.66
N LEU A 59 4.87 7.96 17.49
CA LEU A 59 6.19 8.13 16.85
C LEU A 59 6.55 9.59 16.57
N GLY A 60 5.62 10.54 16.74
CA GLY A 60 5.84 11.96 16.45
C GLY A 60 5.88 12.27 14.95
N LEU A 61 5.33 11.39 14.11
CA LEU A 61 5.28 11.57 12.67
C LEU A 61 4.03 12.36 12.28
N GLU A 62 4.24 13.53 11.67
CA GLU A 62 3.18 14.39 11.13
C GLU A 62 2.31 13.67 10.07
N PRO A 63 1.04 14.10 9.87
CA PRO A 63 0.36 15.24 10.51
C PRO A 63 -0.16 14.91 11.93
N LEU A 64 -0.37 15.93 12.77
CA LEU A 64 -1.00 15.84 14.09
C LEU A 64 -2.37 15.12 14.05
N GLN A 65 -3.30 15.63 13.25
CA GLN A 65 -4.65 15.07 13.07
C GLN A 65 -4.80 14.43 11.68
N LEU A 66 -5.63 13.41 11.61
CA LEU A 66 -6.18 12.87 10.37
C LEU A 66 -7.54 13.54 10.15
N ASN A 67 -7.57 14.68 9.45
CA ASN A 67 -8.85 15.27 9.07
C ASN A 67 -9.57 14.30 8.13
N LEU A 68 -10.67 13.72 8.62
CA LEU A 68 -11.55 12.87 7.81
C LEU A 68 -12.29 13.70 6.73
N ASP A 69 -12.33 15.04 6.88
CA ASP A 69 -13.04 15.98 6.01
C ASP A 69 -12.14 16.94 5.20
N GLU A 70 -10.79 16.86 5.28
CA GLU A 70 -9.93 17.73 4.46
C GLU A 70 -9.49 17.07 3.15
N GLU A 71 -10.06 17.61 2.06
CA GLU A 71 -9.53 17.77 0.70
C GLU A 71 -8.12 17.23 0.41
N TYR A 72 -8.04 15.94 0.07
CA TYR A 72 -6.96 15.46 -0.82
C TYR A 72 -7.14 15.95 -2.27
N LEU A 73 -8.32 16.50 -2.58
CA LEU A 73 -8.77 16.93 -3.89
C LEU A 73 -9.22 18.39 -3.79
N SER A 74 -8.71 19.25 -4.67
CA SER A 74 -9.17 20.64 -4.74
C SER A 74 -10.68 20.71 -4.97
N GLN A 75 -11.31 21.83 -4.59
CA GLN A 75 -12.72 22.10 -4.90
C GLN A 75 -13.06 21.84 -6.39
N GLN A 76 -12.15 22.22 -7.29
CA GLN A 76 -12.27 21.95 -8.73
C GLN A 76 -12.28 20.44 -9.04
N ASN A 77 -11.42 19.65 -8.40
CA ASN A 77 -11.40 18.20 -8.58
C ASN A 77 -12.70 17.55 -8.07
N ASN A 78 -13.25 18.05 -6.97
CA ASN A 78 -14.53 17.57 -6.43
C ASN A 78 -15.70 17.87 -7.37
N GLU A 79 -15.74 19.06 -7.97
CA GLU A 79 -16.73 19.40 -8.99
C GLU A 79 -16.63 18.49 -10.21
N ILE A 80 -15.41 18.24 -10.71
CA ILE A 80 -15.18 17.32 -11.83
C ILE A 80 -15.64 15.90 -11.50
N ILE A 81 -15.28 15.36 -10.33
CA ILE A 81 -15.70 14.01 -9.91
C ILE A 81 -17.22 13.94 -9.79
N LYS A 82 -17.86 15.00 -9.28
CA LYS A 82 -19.31 15.09 -9.19
C LYS A 82 -19.95 15.10 -10.57
N ASP A 83 -19.44 15.89 -11.51
CA ASP A 83 -19.94 15.93 -12.89
C ASP A 83 -19.75 14.60 -13.61
N LEU A 84 -18.61 13.93 -13.40
CA LEU A 84 -18.37 12.58 -13.90
C LEU A 84 -19.37 11.57 -13.31
N SER A 85 -19.66 11.66 -12.00
CA SER A 85 -20.62 10.77 -11.34
C SER A 85 -22.06 10.93 -11.82
N LEU A 86 -22.39 12.06 -12.43
CA LEU A 86 -23.67 12.31 -13.10
C LEU A 86 -23.68 11.83 -14.55
N SER A 87 -22.51 11.71 -15.18
CA SER A 87 -22.34 11.37 -16.61
C SER A 87 -22.14 9.88 -16.85
N ILE A 88 -21.53 9.17 -15.90
CA ILE A 88 -21.31 7.72 -15.92
C ILE A 88 -21.77 7.09 -14.61
N ASN A 89 -22.03 5.78 -14.62
CA ASN A 89 -22.42 5.08 -13.40
C ASN A 89 -21.23 4.93 -12.43
N GLN A 90 -21.52 4.70 -11.14
CA GLN A 90 -20.50 4.64 -10.09
C GLN A 90 -19.47 3.51 -10.29
N ASN A 91 -19.86 2.37 -10.88
CA ASN A 91 -18.92 1.28 -11.14
C ASN A 91 -17.92 1.67 -12.24
N GLU A 92 -18.39 2.36 -13.27
CA GLU A 92 -17.57 2.87 -14.36
C GLU A 92 -16.67 4.01 -13.92
N LEU A 93 -17.16 4.92 -13.07
CA LEU A 93 -16.34 5.96 -12.45
C LEU A 93 -15.22 5.36 -11.60
N ASN A 94 -15.55 4.39 -10.76
CA ASN A 94 -14.55 3.67 -9.95
C ASN A 94 -13.51 2.98 -10.84
N LEU A 95 -13.93 2.38 -11.96
CA LEU A 95 -13.01 1.74 -12.90
C LEU A 95 -12.02 2.75 -13.51
N GLU A 96 -12.49 3.91 -13.97
CA GLU A 96 -11.65 4.94 -14.57
C GLU A 96 -10.71 5.59 -13.55
N LEU A 97 -11.20 5.87 -12.33
CA LEU A 97 -10.36 6.35 -11.23
C LEU A 97 -9.30 5.32 -10.84
N ASN A 98 -9.65 4.04 -10.81
CA ASN A 98 -8.69 2.96 -10.58
C ASN A 98 -7.66 2.85 -11.71
N LYS A 99 -8.07 3.01 -12.98
CA LYS A 99 -7.12 3.06 -14.12
C LYS A 99 -6.14 4.22 -13.99
N LEU A 100 -6.63 5.41 -13.61
CA LEU A 100 -5.80 6.59 -13.39
C LEU A 100 -4.83 6.37 -12.23
N PHE A 101 -5.33 5.88 -11.09
CA PHE A 101 -4.52 5.57 -9.93
C PHE A 101 -3.42 4.55 -10.28
N ILE A 102 -3.79 3.45 -10.93
CA ILE A 102 -2.84 2.46 -11.42
C ILE A 102 -1.83 3.16 -12.34
N SER A 103 -2.25 3.89 -13.37
CA SER A 103 -1.32 4.58 -14.27
C SER A 103 -0.34 5.48 -13.53
N ILE A 104 -0.80 6.28 -12.56
CA ILE A 104 0.06 7.15 -11.74
C ILE A 104 1.04 6.31 -10.90
N THR A 105 0.55 5.26 -10.23
CA THR A 105 1.37 4.32 -9.46
C THR A 105 2.43 3.65 -10.35
N LEU A 106 2.11 3.37 -11.60
CA LEU A 106 3.03 2.78 -12.58
C LEU A 106 3.91 3.83 -13.29
N ASP A 107 3.51 5.08 -13.45
CA ASP A 107 4.38 6.09 -14.08
C ASP A 107 5.48 6.55 -13.12
N LYS A 108 5.23 6.45 -11.80
CA LYS A 108 6.28 6.47 -10.76
C LYS A 108 7.33 5.35 -10.93
N PHE A 109 7.17 4.41 -11.86
CA PHE A 109 8.23 3.46 -12.25
C PHE A 109 9.38 4.10 -13.03
N SER A 110 9.09 5.14 -13.81
CA SER A 110 10.03 5.69 -14.79
C SER A 110 10.92 6.79 -14.21
N ASN A 111 10.50 7.43 -13.11
CA ASN A 111 11.24 8.48 -12.42
C ASN A 111 12.20 7.91 -11.39
N LYS A 112 13.51 8.19 -11.54
CA LYS A 112 14.57 7.68 -10.65
C LYS A 112 14.58 8.29 -9.23
N GLU A 113 13.78 9.33 -8.99
CA GLU A 113 13.88 10.16 -7.78
C GLU A 113 12.80 9.85 -6.72
N GLU A 114 11.69 9.19 -7.06
CA GLU A 114 10.60 8.85 -6.12
C GLU A 114 10.51 7.35 -5.81
N LYS A 115 10.76 6.96 -4.55
CA LYS A 115 10.67 5.57 -4.05
C LYS A 115 9.21 5.08 -3.93
N SER A 116 8.57 4.74 -5.05
CA SER A 116 7.22 4.13 -5.05
C SER A 116 7.20 2.70 -4.47
N THR A 117 6.05 2.24 -3.97
CA THR A 117 5.86 0.85 -3.46
C THR A 117 6.38 -0.22 -4.42
N ILE A 118 6.11 -0.09 -5.72
CA ILE A 118 6.63 -1.03 -6.71
C ILE A 118 8.09 -0.75 -7.04
N GLN A 119 8.60 0.49 -7.02
CA GLN A 119 10.06 0.68 -7.05
C GLN A 119 10.73 0.03 -5.85
N ASN A 120 10.10 0.01 -4.68
CA ASN A 120 10.61 -0.68 -3.52
C ASN A 120 10.58 -2.20 -3.74
N ILE A 121 9.52 -2.74 -4.38
CA ILE A 121 9.49 -4.14 -4.85
C ILE A 121 10.60 -4.39 -5.89
N LEU A 122 10.78 -3.53 -6.90
CA LEU A 122 11.82 -3.67 -7.94
C LEU A 122 13.24 -3.47 -7.36
N HIS A 123 13.39 -2.61 -6.36
CA HIS A 123 14.61 -2.37 -5.60
C HIS A 123 14.93 -3.56 -4.71
N ALA A 124 13.92 -4.15 -4.08
CA ALA A 124 14.04 -5.42 -3.38
C ALA A 124 14.48 -6.54 -4.30
N LEU A 125 13.94 -6.52 -5.50
CA LEU A 125 14.26 -7.42 -6.58
C LEU A 125 15.57 -7.03 -7.30
N LYS A 126 16.38 -6.06 -6.81
CA LYS A 126 17.71 -5.75 -7.34
C LYS A 126 18.64 -6.95 -7.14
N LEU A 127 18.50 -7.90 -8.04
CA LEU A 127 19.53 -8.85 -8.40
C LEU A 127 20.55 -8.05 -9.21
N GLU A 128 21.66 -7.67 -8.60
CA GLU A 128 22.76 -6.97 -9.27
C GLU A 128 23.10 -7.65 -10.61
N GLY A 129 22.97 -6.91 -11.72
CA GLY A 129 23.31 -7.38 -13.06
C GLY A 129 22.46 -6.74 -14.17
N HIS A 130 23.05 -6.61 -15.36
CA HIS A 130 22.45 -6.01 -16.57
C HIS A 130 21.17 -6.73 -17.03
N PHE A 131 20.02 -6.50 -16.39
CA PHE A 131 18.68 -6.41 -17.03
C PHE A 131 17.56 -6.14 -15.99
N PRO A 132 16.84 -5.00 -16.03
CA PRO A 132 15.68 -4.69 -15.16
C PRO A 132 14.40 -5.52 -15.45
N TYR A 133 14.50 -6.59 -16.25
CA TYR A 133 13.36 -7.32 -16.81
C TYR A 133 12.86 -8.46 -15.91
N ARG A 134 13.73 -9.00 -15.05
CA ARG A 134 13.44 -10.16 -14.19
C ARG A 134 12.46 -9.82 -13.06
N PRO A 135 12.65 -8.69 -12.34
CA PRO A 135 11.68 -8.20 -11.37
C PRO A 135 10.32 -7.90 -11.99
N PHE A 136 10.35 -7.35 -13.20
CA PHE A 136 9.18 -6.97 -13.95
C PHE A 136 8.36 -8.18 -14.43
N LEU A 137 9.02 -9.24 -14.90
CA LEU A 137 8.38 -10.51 -15.26
C LEU A 137 7.81 -11.24 -14.03
N PHE A 138 8.51 -11.21 -12.89
CA PHE A 138 7.98 -11.74 -11.64
C PHE A 138 6.65 -11.06 -11.28
N LEU A 139 6.61 -9.72 -11.28
CA LEU A 139 5.38 -8.96 -11.03
C LEU A 139 4.28 -9.32 -12.04
N TYR A 140 4.61 -9.39 -13.32
CA TYR A 140 3.67 -9.79 -14.36
C TYR A 140 3.03 -11.16 -14.07
N TYR A 141 3.83 -12.17 -13.68
CA TYR A 141 3.29 -13.48 -13.33
C TYR A 141 2.50 -13.48 -12.04
N VAL A 142 2.89 -12.68 -11.04
CA VAL A 142 2.12 -12.50 -9.79
C VAL A 142 0.71 -12.01 -10.13
N PHE A 143 0.59 -10.91 -10.87
CA PHE A 143 -0.73 -10.35 -11.18
C PHE A 143 -1.52 -11.26 -12.12
N LYS A 144 -0.86 -11.94 -13.06
CA LYS A 144 -1.50 -12.95 -13.88
C LYS A 144 -2.05 -14.12 -13.05
N TYR A 145 -1.27 -14.63 -12.09
CA TYR A 145 -1.74 -15.66 -11.16
C TYR A 145 -2.95 -15.21 -10.36
N VAL A 146 -2.90 -13.99 -9.82
CA VAL A 146 -4.00 -13.39 -9.06
C VAL A 146 -5.26 -13.26 -9.93
N SER A 147 -5.11 -12.86 -11.20
CA SER A 147 -6.23 -12.76 -12.14
C SER A 147 -6.93 -14.10 -12.40
N GLU A 148 -6.18 -15.22 -12.33
CA GLU A 148 -6.68 -16.58 -12.49
C GLU A 148 -7.18 -17.19 -11.18
N ASN A 149 -6.82 -16.61 -10.03
CA ASN A 149 -7.09 -17.15 -8.68
C ASN A 149 -7.73 -16.10 -7.75
N MET A 150 -8.64 -15.27 -8.27
CA MET A 150 -9.29 -14.18 -7.52
C MET A 150 -10.00 -14.64 -6.24
N ASP A 151 -10.42 -15.91 -6.15
CA ASP A 151 -11.05 -16.45 -4.94
C ASP A 151 -10.09 -16.48 -3.74
N GLU A 152 -8.77 -16.56 -3.94
CA GLU A 152 -7.79 -16.47 -2.85
C GLU A 152 -7.86 -15.10 -2.17
N LEU A 153 -8.12 -14.01 -2.92
CA LEU A 153 -8.24 -12.66 -2.37
C LEU A 153 -9.44 -12.48 -1.43
N LYS A 154 -10.48 -13.31 -1.54
CA LYS A 154 -11.66 -13.18 -0.66
C LYS A 154 -11.38 -13.59 0.78
N GLN A 155 -10.27 -14.30 1.02
CA GLN A 155 -9.97 -14.94 2.31
C GLN A 155 -8.75 -14.32 3.01
N ILE A 156 -8.12 -13.31 2.40
CA ILE A 156 -6.89 -12.70 2.96
C ILE A 156 -7.22 -11.68 4.04
N LYS A 157 -6.35 -11.59 5.04
CA LYS A 157 -6.41 -10.57 6.11
C LYS A 157 -5.51 -9.38 5.80
N SER A 158 -4.42 -9.60 5.06
CA SER A 158 -3.52 -8.57 4.57
C SER A 158 -3.10 -8.85 3.14
N TYR A 159 -3.17 -7.81 2.32
CA TYR A 159 -2.71 -7.76 0.94
C TYR A 159 -1.18 -7.82 0.86
N LYS A 160 -0.46 -7.20 1.80
CA LYS A 160 1.00 -7.36 1.90
C LYS A 160 1.40 -8.79 2.24
N GLU A 161 0.80 -9.38 3.28
CA GLU A 161 1.09 -10.78 3.64
C GLU A 161 0.78 -11.74 2.48
N TYR A 162 -0.30 -11.47 1.74
CA TYR A 162 -0.64 -12.25 0.56
C TYR A 162 0.43 -12.12 -0.55
N LEU A 163 0.90 -10.92 -0.84
CA LEU A 163 1.98 -10.71 -1.82
C LEU A 163 3.31 -11.36 -1.38
N ILE A 164 3.64 -11.30 -0.09
CA ILE A 164 4.77 -12.02 0.50
C ILE A 164 4.58 -13.53 0.31
N SER A 165 3.37 -14.06 0.55
CA SER A 165 3.06 -15.48 0.35
C SER A 165 3.27 -15.92 -1.12
N LEU A 166 2.88 -15.07 -2.08
CA LEU A 166 3.09 -15.33 -3.51
C LEU A 166 4.58 -15.32 -3.86
N THR A 167 5.34 -14.38 -3.31
CA THR A 167 6.80 -14.33 -3.45
C THR A 167 7.46 -15.63 -2.96
N GLN A 168 7.01 -16.15 -1.82
CA GLN A 168 7.54 -17.39 -1.26
C GLN A 168 7.15 -18.62 -2.10
N ARG A 169 5.91 -18.66 -2.59
CA ARG A 169 5.39 -19.73 -3.46
C ARG A 169 6.04 -19.74 -4.84
N TYR A 170 6.51 -18.60 -5.33
CA TYR A 170 7.02 -18.46 -6.69
C TYR A 170 8.13 -19.47 -7.01
N ASN A 171 7.84 -20.44 -7.85
CA ASN A 171 8.72 -21.51 -8.21
C ASN A 171 9.10 -21.38 -9.68
N GLN A 172 10.27 -20.82 -9.94
CA GLN A 172 10.87 -20.82 -11.27
C GLN A 172 12.15 -21.63 -11.24
N TYR A 173 12.11 -22.79 -11.89
CA TYR A 173 13.29 -23.60 -12.17
C TYR A 173 14.06 -22.98 -13.34
N THR A 174 15.38 -22.90 -13.20
CA THR A 174 16.31 -22.43 -14.25
C THR A 174 16.14 -23.28 -15.52
N TYR A 175 15.53 -22.71 -16.57
CA TYR A 175 15.62 -23.25 -17.91
C TYR A 175 16.12 -22.17 -18.87
N LYS A 176 17.19 -22.45 -19.63
CA LYS A 176 17.75 -21.58 -20.68
C LYS A 176 17.88 -20.09 -20.29
N ASN A 177 18.63 -19.79 -19.22
CA ASN A 177 18.96 -18.43 -18.73
C ASN A 177 17.88 -17.70 -17.90
N ASP A 178 16.81 -18.37 -17.49
CA ASP A 178 15.88 -17.82 -16.49
C ASP A 178 16.54 -17.73 -15.09
N PRO A 179 16.37 -16.65 -14.32
CA PRO A 179 17.03 -16.47 -13.02
C PRO A 179 16.36 -17.33 -11.95
N LEU A 180 17.16 -18.03 -11.16
CA LEU A 180 16.68 -18.80 -10.03
C LEU A 180 16.23 -17.86 -8.90
N PHE A 181 14.95 -17.91 -8.51
CA PHE A 181 14.45 -17.27 -7.30
C PHE A 181 14.82 -18.11 -6.08
N THR A 182 16.05 -17.92 -5.59
CA THR A 182 16.54 -18.61 -4.39
C THR A 182 15.76 -18.21 -3.15
N LYS A 183 15.86 -19.00 -2.08
CA LYS A 183 15.28 -18.65 -0.76
C LYS A 183 15.76 -17.29 -0.26
N LYS A 184 17.03 -16.95 -0.50
CA LYS A 184 17.62 -15.66 -0.12
C LYS A 184 16.93 -14.51 -0.85
N ILE A 185 16.78 -14.62 -2.17
CA ILE A 185 16.10 -13.62 -3.00
C ILE A 185 14.65 -13.45 -2.55
N LYS A 186 13.93 -14.56 -2.32
CA LYS A 186 12.55 -14.52 -1.82
C LYS A 186 12.43 -13.83 -0.46
N SER A 187 13.38 -14.08 0.45
CA SER A 187 13.44 -13.41 1.76
C SER A 187 13.66 -11.92 1.59
N GLU A 188 14.65 -11.51 0.79
CA GLU A 188 14.94 -10.10 0.54
C GLU A 188 13.73 -9.38 -0.05
N ILE A 189 13.04 -9.98 -1.02
CA ILE A 189 11.80 -9.41 -1.58
C ILE A 189 10.72 -9.27 -0.52
N SER A 190 10.55 -10.29 0.33
CA SER A 190 9.54 -10.28 1.40
C SER A 190 9.83 -9.17 2.42
N ASP A 191 11.08 -9.04 2.85
CA ASP A 191 11.50 -8.02 3.82
C ASP A 191 11.27 -6.61 3.28
N ASN A 192 11.57 -6.38 2.00
CA ASN A 192 11.31 -5.09 1.38
C ASN A 192 9.83 -4.82 1.11
N ILE A 193 9.02 -5.86 0.81
CA ILE A 193 7.57 -5.69 0.74
C ILE A 193 7.05 -5.20 2.09
N GLU A 194 7.49 -5.82 3.16
CA GLU A 194 7.11 -5.46 4.53
C GLU A 194 7.52 -4.03 4.89
N LEU A 195 8.79 -3.67 4.62
CA LEU A 195 9.38 -2.40 5.03
C LEU A 195 8.90 -1.20 4.20
N TYR A 196 8.55 -1.40 2.93
CA TYR A 196 8.44 -0.30 1.98
C TYR A 196 7.16 -0.26 1.14
N CYS A 197 6.28 -1.26 1.24
CA CYS A 197 5.02 -1.26 0.52
C CYS A 197 3.86 -0.75 1.38
N ASN A 198 2.96 0.03 0.78
CA ASN A 198 1.72 0.46 1.41
C ASN A 198 0.59 -0.57 1.21
N GLU A 199 -0.17 -0.88 2.25
CA GLU A 199 -1.25 -1.88 2.22
C GLU A 199 -2.35 -1.52 1.20
N ASN A 200 -2.77 -0.25 1.17
CA ASN A 200 -3.82 0.22 0.28
C ASN A 200 -3.38 0.20 -1.19
N GLU A 201 -2.12 0.53 -1.46
CA GLU A 201 -1.57 0.47 -2.82
C GLU A 201 -1.51 -0.98 -3.32
N ILE A 202 -1.04 -1.92 -2.49
CA ILE A 202 -1.01 -3.35 -2.83
C ILE A 202 -2.44 -3.89 -3.01
N LYS A 203 -3.39 -3.46 -2.18
CA LYS A 203 -4.81 -3.80 -2.34
C LYS A 203 -5.33 -3.42 -3.71
N VAL A 204 -5.17 -2.15 -4.11
CA VAL A 204 -5.70 -1.66 -5.40
C VAL A 204 -5.10 -2.45 -6.58
N LEU A 205 -3.80 -2.76 -6.52
CA LEU A 205 -3.13 -3.54 -7.56
C LEU A 205 -3.65 -4.98 -7.64
N LEU A 206 -3.84 -5.63 -6.49
CA LEU A 206 -4.30 -7.02 -6.43
C LEU A 206 -5.78 -7.19 -6.75
N GLU A 207 -6.63 -6.22 -6.40
CA GLU A 207 -8.07 -6.24 -6.73
C GLU A 207 -8.34 -5.92 -8.21
N ASN A 208 -7.39 -5.28 -8.90
CA ASN A 208 -7.53 -4.87 -10.30
C ASN A 208 -6.47 -5.51 -11.23
N PRO A 209 -6.25 -6.84 -11.19
CA PRO A 209 -5.08 -7.45 -11.79
C PRO A 209 -5.07 -7.35 -13.31
N LYS A 210 -6.23 -7.34 -13.99
CA LYS A 210 -6.32 -7.19 -15.46
C LYS A 210 -5.73 -5.85 -15.91
N ILE A 211 -6.12 -4.76 -15.23
CA ILE A 211 -5.65 -3.41 -15.55
C ILE A 211 -4.15 -3.30 -15.24
N THR A 212 -3.71 -3.87 -14.12
CA THR A 212 -2.29 -3.93 -13.76
C THR A 212 -1.47 -4.69 -14.81
N ILE A 213 -1.97 -5.83 -15.31
CA ILE A 213 -1.33 -6.63 -16.37
C ILE A 213 -1.23 -5.81 -17.67
N GLU A 214 -2.33 -5.23 -18.14
CA GLU A 214 -2.37 -4.44 -19.37
C GLU A 214 -1.33 -3.32 -19.33
N LYS A 215 -1.26 -2.60 -18.20
CA LYS A 215 -0.29 -1.53 -18.02
C LYS A 215 1.16 -2.01 -17.86
N LEU A 216 1.39 -3.19 -17.30
CA LEU A 216 2.71 -3.81 -17.32
C LEU A 216 3.11 -4.18 -18.76
N GLU A 217 2.18 -4.68 -19.57
CA GLU A 217 2.43 -5.01 -20.97
C GLU A 217 2.78 -3.77 -21.82
N GLU A 218 2.23 -2.58 -21.53
CA GLU A 218 2.60 -1.32 -22.20
C GLU A 218 4.10 -1.01 -22.11
N LYS A 219 4.79 -1.49 -21.06
CA LYS A 219 6.23 -1.31 -20.87
C LYS A 219 7.05 -2.51 -21.41
N MET A 220 6.40 -3.56 -21.93
CA MET A 220 7.06 -4.73 -22.53
C MET A 220 7.19 -4.61 -24.04
N THR A 221 8.20 -5.28 -24.62
CA THR A 221 8.27 -5.44 -26.07
C THR A 221 7.25 -6.47 -26.57
N SER A 222 6.78 -6.34 -27.81
CA SER A 222 5.83 -7.30 -28.40
C SER A 222 6.34 -8.75 -28.39
N SER A 223 7.66 -8.94 -28.48
CA SER A 223 8.31 -10.26 -28.38
C SER A 223 8.14 -10.86 -26.98
N MET A 224 8.34 -10.06 -25.93
CA MET A 224 8.14 -10.49 -24.54
C MET A 224 6.69 -10.87 -24.28
N ILE A 225 5.73 -10.02 -24.71
CA ILE A 225 4.30 -10.30 -24.54
C ILE A 225 3.97 -11.65 -25.18
N ARG A 226 4.41 -11.88 -26.42
CA ARG A 226 4.17 -13.14 -27.13
C ARG A 226 4.74 -14.36 -26.41
N MET A 227 5.90 -14.22 -25.77
CA MET A 227 6.59 -15.32 -25.08
C MET A 227 5.99 -15.63 -23.69
N HIS A 228 5.41 -14.64 -23.02
CA HIS A 228 5.02 -14.75 -21.61
C HIS A 228 3.51 -14.82 -21.38
N ARG A 229 2.69 -14.25 -22.27
CA ARG A 229 1.23 -14.16 -22.10
C ARG A 229 0.55 -15.52 -21.98
N ASN A 230 1.08 -16.57 -22.62
CA ASN A 230 0.48 -17.91 -22.61
C ASN A 230 1.13 -18.88 -21.61
N LYS A 231 2.07 -18.43 -20.76
CA LYS A 231 2.67 -19.31 -19.74
C LYS A 231 1.62 -19.69 -18.68
N ASP A 232 1.61 -20.97 -18.29
CA ASP A 232 0.81 -21.45 -17.18
C ASP A 232 1.40 -20.96 -15.86
N VAL A 233 0.72 -19.99 -15.24
CA VAL A 233 1.18 -19.36 -13.99
C VAL A 233 0.89 -20.23 -12.77
N ASN A 234 -0.05 -21.17 -12.85
CA ASN A 234 -0.35 -22.05 -11.72
C ASN A 234 0.81 -23.00 -11.41
N GLN A 235 1.59 -23.37 -12.44
CA GLN A 235 2.86 -24.10 -12.27
C GLN A 235 3.94 -23.25 -11.60
N LEU A 236 3.92 -21.92 -11.82
CA LEU A 236 4.86 -20.98 -11.20
C LEU A 236 4.49 -20.67 -9.75
N PHE A 237 3.25 -20.88 -9.32
CA PHE A 237 2.80 -20.63 -7.95
C PHE A 237 2.03 -21.85 -7.42
N PRO A 238 2.74 -22.96 -7.12
CA PRO A 238 2.10 -24.16 -6.61
C PRO A 238 1.35 -23.85 -5.31
N LYS A 239 0.09 -24.29 -5.23
CA LYS A 239 -0.67 -24.29 -3.98
C LYS A 239 -0.04 -25.34 -3.06
N LYS A 240 0.17 -24.97 -1.79
CA LYS A 240 0.63 -25.91 -0.76
C LYS A 240 -0.47 -26.92 -0.46
#